data_AF-A0A923VTY9-F1
#
_entry.id   AF-A0A923VTY9-F1
#
_cell.length_a   1.000
_cell.length_b   1.000
_cell.length_c   1.000
_cell.angle_alpha   90.00
_cell.angle_beta   90.00
_cell.angle_gamma   90.00
#
_symmetry.space_group_name_H-M   'P 1'
#
loop_
_entity.id
_entity.type
_entity.pdbx_description
1 polymer ?
#
loop_
_entity_poly.entity_id
_entity_poly.type
_entity_poly.pdbx_seq_one_letter_code
_entity_poly.pdbx_strand_id
1 'polypeptide(L)'
;MTLKKPAAATPPPTRDLGPAKEDLLDDVAEMRSRKILTAMMAFSAGDFSSRLPADWAGTDGRIAEAFNQAIANASRVTVEADRLCTTVGKEGRLSQ
;
A
#
# COMPACT_ATOMS: atom_id res chain seq x y z
N MET A 1 30.18 -58.28 35.96
CA MET A 1 28.80 -58.47 35.46
C MET A 1 27.90 -58.07 36.63
N THR A 2 27.17 -56.95 36.65
CA THR A 2 26.16 -56.47 35.69
C THR A 2 25.89 -54.99 36.01
N LEU A 3 26.17 -54.06 35.09
CA LEU A 3 25.82 -52.64 35.25
C LEU A 3 24.58 -52.31 34.42
N LYS A 4 23.51 -52.03 35.16
CA LYS A 4 22.20 -51.49 34.77
C LYS A 4 22.38 -50.15 34.03
N LYS A 5 22.07 -50.12 32.73
CA LYS A 5 22.00 -48.90 31.91
C LYS A 5 20.51 -48.52 31.78
N PRO A 6 20.05 -47.38 32.34
CA PRO A 6 18.65 -47.01 32.20
C PRO A 6 18.39 -46.33 30.85
N ALA A 7 17.17 -46.57 30.38
CA ALA A 7 16.45 -46.00 29.25
C ALA A 7 17.05 -44.74 28.62
N ALA A 8 17.40 -44.87 27.34
CA ALA A 8 17.59 -43.73 26.46
C ALA A 8 16.29 -42.93 26.41
N ALA A 9 16.28 -41.77 27.08
CA ALA A 9 15.30 -40.73 26.85
C ALA A 9 15.38 -40.37 25.37
N THR A 10 14.29 -40.59 24.64
CA THR A 10 14.09 -40.00 23.32
C THR A 10 14.34 -38.50 23.46
N PRO A 11 15.22 -37.88 22.64
CA PRO A 11 15.35 -36.44 22.70
C PRO A 11 13.96 -35.82 22.45
N PRO A 12 13.54 -34.81 23.24
CA PRO A 12 12.25 -34.16 23.02
C PRO A 12 12.19 -33.70 21.56
N PRO A 13 11.02 -33.76 20.89
CA PRO A 13 10.88 -33.10 19.61
C PRO A 13 11.20 -31.64 19.86
N THR A 14 12.31 -31.17 19.31
CA THR A 14 12.56 -29.74 19.14
C THR A 14 11.36 -29.23 18.38
N ARG A 15 10.38 -28.69 19.10
CA ARG A 15 9.28 -27.94 18.52
C ARG A 15 9.98 -26.74 17.93
N ASP A 16 10.25 -26.84 16.64
CA ASP A 16 10.71 -25.74 15.81
C ASP A 16 9.63 -24.66 15.92
N LEU A 17 9.88 -23.69 16.81
CA LEU A 17 9.04 -22.51 16.99
C LEU A 17 9.47 -21.50 15.92
N GLY A 18 9.21 -21.80 14.64
CA GLY A 18 9.48 -20.90 13.53
C GLY A 18 8.61 -21.25 12.32
N PRO A 19 7.43 -20.59 12.18
CA PRO A 19 7.29 -19.61 11.09
C PRO A 19 6.36 -18.42 11.41
N ALA A 20 5.89 -18.27 12.66
CA ALA A 20 4.82 -17.31 12.97
C ALA A 20 5.19 -15.83 12.75
N LYS A 21 6.47 -15.50 12.63
CA LYS A 21 6.93 -14.12 12.39
C LYS A 21 7.09 -13.81 10.91
N GLU A 22 7.48 -14.77 10.07
CA GLU A 22 7.52 -14.59 8.62
C GLU A 22 6.12 -14.40 8.03
N ASP A 23 5.14 -15.22 8.41
CA ASP A 23 3.76 -15.11 7.89
C ASP A 23 3.16 -13.72 8.15
N LEU A 24 3.38 -13.18 9.36
CA LEU A 24 2.87 -11.86 9.75
C LEU A 24 3.53 -10.72 8.94
N LEU A 25 4.78 -10.88 8.53
CA LEU A 25 5.50 -9.86 7.75
C LEU A 25 4.99 -9.83 6.30
N ASP A 26 4.74 -10.99 5.72
CA ASP A 26 4.18 -11.14 4.37
C ASP A 26 2.74 -10.62 4.30
N ASP A 27 1.92 -10.91 5.31
CA ASP A 27 0.56 -10.38 5.42
C ASP A 27 0.54 -8.84 5.43
N VAL A 28 1.47 -8.21 6.16
CA VAL A 28 1.56 -6.75 6.21
C VAL A 28 2.05 -6.17 4.88
N ALA A 29 3.00 -6.83 4.20
CA ALA A 29 3.46 -6.40 2.89
C ALA A 29 2.34 -6.47 1.84
N GLU A 30 1.57 -7.56 1.84
CA GLU A 30 0.44 -7.77 0.96
C GLU A 30 -0.71 -6.77 1.26
N MET A 31 -0.97 -6.47 2.53
CA MET A 31 -1.91 -5.39 2.91
C MET A 31 -1.47 -4.02 2.38
N ARG A 32 -0.17 -3.71 2.36
CA ARG A 32 0.36 -2.47 1.79
C ARG A 32 0.18 -2.43 0.27
N SER A 33 0.52 -3.51 -0.43
CA SER A 33 0.33 -3.64 -1.88
C SER A 33 -1.12 -3.42 -2.28
N ARG A 34 -2.07 -4.00 -1.54
CA ARG A 34 -3.51 -3.78 -1.77
C ARG A 34 -3.91 -2.32 -1.60
N LYS A 35 -3.42 -1.63 -0.56
CA LYS A 35 -3.68 -0.19 -0.35
C LYS A 35 -3.14 0.66 -1.50
N ILE A 36 -1.93 0.37 -1.97
CA ILE A 36 -1.33 1.06 -3.12
C ILE A 36 -2.19 0.87 -4.37
N LEU A 37 -2.58 -0.38 -4.67
CA LEU A 37 -3.40 -0.69 -5.83
C LEU A 37 -4.74 0.06 -5.79
N THR A 38 -5.45 0.02 -4.65
CA THR A 38 -6.72 0.76 -4.50
C THR A 38 -6.54 2.25 -4.71
N ALA A 39 -5.46 2.84 -4.19
CA ALA A 39 -5.17 4.26 -4.38
C ALA A 39 -4.88 4.60 -5.85
N MET A 40 -4.10 3.78 -6.55
CA MET A 40 -3.83 3.97 -7.98
C MET A 40 -5.09 3.82 -8.85
N MET A 41 -5.98 2.89 -8.52
CA MET A 41 -7.27 2.74 -9.21
C MET A 41 -8.16 3.97 -9.01
N ALA A 42 -8.26 4.48 -7.77
CA ALA A 42 -9.01 5.70 -7.47
C ALA A 42 -8.45 6.91 -8.25
N PHE A 43 -7.12 7.06 -8.26
CA PHE A 43 -6.44 8.09 -9.05
C PHE A 43 -6.76 7.98 -10.54
N SER A 44 -6.70 6.77 -11.11
CA SER A 44 -7.06 6.53 -12.52
C SER A 44 -8.53 6.83 -12.83
N ALA A 45 -9.42 6.72 -11.86
CA ALA A 45 -10.83 7.07 -11.98
C ALA A 45 -11.10 8.58 -11.80
N GLY A 46 -10.06 9.39 -11.56
CA GLY A 46 -10.16 10.83 -11.33
C GLY A 46 -10.48 11.22 -9.88
N ASP A 47 -10.42 10.28 -8.93
CA ASP A 47 -10.52 10.59 -7.51
C ASP A 47 -9.15 11.00 -6.95
N PHE A 48 -8.93 12.31 -6.89
CA PHE A 48 -7.72 12.93 -6.35
C PHE A 48 -7.81 13.19 -4.84
N SER A 49 -8.82 12.66 -4.13
CA SER A 49 -8.92 12.75 -2.67
C SER A 49 -8.19 11.60 -1.97
N SER A 50 -7.96 10.49 -2.67
CA SER A 50 -7.25 9.32 -2.14
C SER A 50 -5.82 9.66 -1.69
N ARG A 51 -5.41 9.15 -0.53
CA ARG A 51 -4.07 9.34 0.04
C ARG A 51 -3.55 8.03 0.61
N LEU A 52 -2.25 7.80 0.44
CA LEU A 52 -1.56 6.71 1.12
C LEU A 52 -1.12 7.13 2.52
N PRO A 53 -1.05 6.19 3.49
CA PRO A 53 -0.60 6.48 4.85
C PRO A 53 0.85 6.98 4.87
N ALA A 54 1.13 8.02 5.66
CA ALA A 54 2.46 8.64 5.77
C ALA A 54 3.33 8.04 6.89
N ASP A 55 2.77 7.13 7.68
CA ASP A 55 3.43 6.43 8.80
C ASP A 55 4.27 5.22 8.33
N TRP A 56 4.28 4.92 7.03
CA TRP A 56 5.11 3.85 6.49
C TRP A 56 6.59 4.23 6.50
N ALA A 57 7.42 3.26 6.85
CA ALA A 57 8.87 3.43 6.91
C ALA A 57 9.56 2.91 5.63
N GLY A 58 10.80 3.34 5.41
CA GLY A 58 11.64 2.84 4.32
C GLY A 58 11.10 3.21 2.94
N THR A 59 11.22 2.27 1.99
CA THR A 59 10.79 2.48 0.58
C THR A 59 9.29 2.73 0.48
N ASP A 60 8.47 2.06 1.29
CA ASP A 60 7.01 2.22 1.27
C ASP A 60 6.59 3.64 1.67
N GLY A 61 7.26 4.23 2.66
CA GLY A 61 7.06 5.63 3.04
C GLY A 61 7.37 6.60 1.90
N ARG A 62 8.47 6.36 1.17
CA ARG A 62 8.85 7.18 0.01
C ARG A 62 7.86 7.04 -1.14
N ILE A 63 7.29 5.85 -1.35
CA ILE A 63 6.23 5.61 -2.34
C ILE A 63 4.98 6.39 -1.93
N ALA A 64 4.56 6.28 -0.67
CA ALA A 64 3.38 6.99 -0.16
C ALA A 64 3.53 8.52 -0.28
N GLU A 65 4.70 9.05 0.08
CA GLU A 65 5.05 10.45 -0.09
C GLU A 65 4.97 10.89 -1.57
N ALA A 66 5.67 10.18 -2.47
CA ALA A 66 5.68 10.53 -3.89
C ALA A 66 4.28 10.48 -4.52
N PHE A 67 3.49 9.47 -4.18
CA PHE A 67 2.12 9.33 -4.65
C PHE A 67 1.23 10.48 -4.14
N ASN A 68 1.29 10.80 -2.85
CA ASN A 68 0.51 11.89 -2.25
C ASN A 68 0.87 13.25 -2.87
N GLN A 69 2.15 13.49 -3.17
CA GLN A 69 2.59 14.69 -3.89
C GLN A 69 2.08 14.72 -5.33
N ALA A 70 2.14 13.60 -6.05
CA ALA A 70 1.63 13.50 -7.42
C ALA A 70 0.12 13.80 -7.47
N ILE A 71 -0.65 13.28 -6.53
CA ILE A 71 -2.09 13.59 -6.43
C ILE A 71 -2.33 15.06 -6.08
N ALA A 72 -1.57 15.64 -5.14
CA ALA A 72 -1.70 17.05 -4.81
C ALA A 72 -1.43 17.96 -6.02
N ASN A 73 -0.50 17.57 -6.89
CA ASN A 73 -0.20 18.28 -8.13
C ASN A 73 -1.31 18.06 -9.18
N ALA A 74 -1.76 16.82 -9.37
CA ALA A 74 -2.84 16.50 -10.30
C ALA A 74 -4.15 17.22 -9.95
N SER A 75 -4.52 17.25 -8.66
CA SER A 75 -5.69 17.97 -8.17
C SER A 75 -5.67 19.46 -8.53
N ARG A 76 -4.48 20.09 -8.54
CA ARG A 76 -4.34 21.51 -8.95
C ARG A 76 -4.55 21.68 -10.45
N VAL A 77 -4.10 20.74 -11.27
CA VAL A 77 -4.25 20.80 -12.73
C VAL A 77 -5.70 20.51 -13.16
N THR A 78 -6.39 19.58 -12.50
CA THR A 78 -7.79 19.27 -12.82
C THR A 78 -8.78 20.35 -12.41
N VAL A 79 -8.52 21.10 -11.33
CA VAL A 79 -9.33 22.27 -10.95
C VAL A 79 -9.26 23.36 -12.03
N GLU A 80 -8.08 23.58 -12.61
CA GLU A 80 -7.90 24.57 -13.67
C GLU A 80 -8.46 24.09 -15.02
N ALA A 81 -8.38 22.80 -15.33
CA ALA A 81 -8.99 22.21 -16.54
C ALA A 81 -10.53 22.26 -16.51
N ASP A 82 -11.15 22.04 -15.34
CA ASP A 82 -12.62 22.15 -15.17
C ASP A 82 -13.10 23.61 -15.32
N ARG A 83 -12.32 24.58 -14.81
CA ARG A 83 -12.56 26.02 -15.02
C ARG A 83 -12.41 26.44 -16.49
N LEU A 84 -11.46 25.84 -17.22
CA LEU A 84 -11.27 26.11 -18.65
C LEU A 84 -12.42 25.52 -19.48
N CYS A 85 -12.88 24.30 -19.17
CA CYS A 85 -14.05 23.68 -19.82
C CYS A 85 -15.34 24.47 -19.57
N THR A 86 -15.56 24.99 -18.35
CA THR A 86 -16.75 25.79 -18.05
C THR A 86 -16.74 27.18 -18.69
N THR A 87 -15.56 27.74 -18.95
CA THR A 87 -15.41 29.05 -19.63
C THR A 87 -15.58 28.91 -21.14
N VAL A 88 -14.94 27.92 -21.77
CA VAL A 88 -15.08 27.65 -23.22
C VAL A 88 -16.50 27.17 -23.59
N GLY A 89 -17.19 26.46 -22.69
CA GLY A 89 -18.58 26.03 -22.90
C GLY A 89 -19.62 27.16 -22.90
N LYS A 90 -19.28 28.36 -22.40
CA LYS A 90 -20.14 29.55 -22.44
C LYS A 90 -19.93 30.39 -23.70
N GLU A 91 -18.68 30.49 -24.18
CA GLU A 91 -18.36 31.23 -25.41
C GLU A 91 -18.73 30.44 -26.68
N GLY A 92 -18.62 29.10 -26.66
CA GLY A 92 -18.99 28.24 -27.80
C GLY A 92 -20.50 28.18 -28.12
N ARG A 93 -21.38 28.63 -27.22
CA ARG A 93 -22.84 28.71 -27.46
C ARG A 93 -23.29 30.05 -28.05
N LEU A 94 -22.40 31.01 -28.22
CA LEU A 94 -22.71 32.36 -28.71
C LEU A 94 -22.04 32.70 -30.05
N SER A 95 -21.35 31.75 -30.70
CA SER A 95 -20.62 31.99 -31.95
C SER A 95 -20.91 30.96 -33.05
N GLN A 96 -22.11 30.38 -33.09
CA GLN A 96 -22.56 29.63 -34.25
C GLN A 96 -24.00 29.99 -34.64
#